data_AF-A0A2K4WDB3-F1
#
_entry.id   AF-A0A2K4WDB3-F1
#
_cell.length_a   1.000
_cell.length_b   1.000
_cell.length_c   1.000
_cell.angle_alpha   90.00
_cell.angle_beta   90.00
_cell.angle_gamma   90.00
#
_symmetry.space_group_name_H-M   'P 1'
#
loop_
_entity.id
_entity.type
_entity.pdbx_description
1 polymer ?
#
loop_
_entity_poly.entity_id
_entity_poly.type
_entity_poly.pdbx_seq_one_letter_code
_entity_poly.pdbx_strand_id
1 'polypeptide(L)'
;MIPERRGTVRTELEHCGDGDYLMQMNVSPQARKKNPALPEYWQVRAVTYEVEGKEKTVFTSLPASTFSAEQVATLYHERWEIELGFRDIKSSMQDNALTLRSKTVDLVYQELWGLLLAYNVVRREASQAAVAHKRAPSEVSFKFACQHIASHLVVMAGAVSPSHTPRRLEELRGSKWVAVACRLANRAKRQTPVDPKAYRIQPP
;
A
#
# COMPACT_ATOMS: atom_id res chain seq x y z
N MET A 1 -10.71 -5.48 -4.75
CA MET A 1 -10.11 -5.84 -6.05
C MET A 1 -9.17 -7.01 -5.90
N ILE A 2 -9.26 -7.98 -6.82
CA ILE A 2 -8.53 -9.25 -6.74
C ILE A 2 -7.95 -9.55 -8.11
N PRO A 3 -6.67 -9.97 -8.23
CA PRO A 3 -6.12 -10.31 -9.53
C PRO A 3 -6.74 -11.60 -10.04
N GLU A 4 -6.86 -11.72 -11.36
CA GLU A 4 -7.26 -12.95 -12.01
C GLU A 4 -6.29 -14.09 -11.67
N ARG A 5 -6.85 -15.28 -11.41
CA ARG A 5 -6.07 -16.51 -11.24
C ARG A 5 -6.03 -17.29 -12.54
N ARG A 6 -4.93 -18.01 -12.78
CA ARG A 6 -4.80 -18.88 -13.95
C ARG A 6 -5.89 -19.94 -13.94
N GLY A 7 -6.56 -20.13 -15.08
CA GLY A 7 -7.63 -21.13 -15.25
C GLY A 7 -8.97 -20.72 -14.63
N THR A 8 -9.19 -19.42 -14.40
CA THR A 8 -10.48 -18.93 -13.92
C THR A 8 -11.55 -19.12 -14.99
N VAL A 9 -12.56 -19.95 -14.70
CA VAL A 9 -13.72 -20.13 -15.57
C VAL A 9 -14.65 -18.94 -15.40
N ARG A 10 -14.93 -18.24 -16.51
CA ARG A 10 -15.74 -17.03 -16.56
C ARG A 10 -16.52 -16.96 -17.86
N THR A 11 -17.70 -16.35 -17.79
CA THR A 11 -18.56 -16.08 -18.94
C THR A 11 -18.72 -14.58 -19.08
N GLU A 12 -18.49 -14.04 -20.26
CA GLU A 12 -18.70 -12.61 -20.54
C GLU A 12 -20.20 -12.32 -20.64
N LEU A 13 -20.65 -11.27 -19.95
CA LEU A 13 -22.04 -10.79 -20.01
C LEU A 13 -22.16 -9.49 -20.80
N GLU A 14 -21.22 -8.56 -20.61
CA GLU A 14 -21.27 -7.23 -21.22
C GLU A 14 -19.86 -6.70 -21.48
N HIS A 15 -19.69 -6.03 -22.63
CA HIS A 15 -18.48 -5.30 -22.99
C HIS A 15 -18.64 -3.83 -22.60
N CYS A 16 -17.96 -3.39 -21.54
CA CYS A 16 -18.06 -2.02 -21.03
C CYS A 16 -17.06 -1.05 -21.71
N GLY A 17 -16.03 -1.58 -22.39
CA GLY A 17 -15.01 -0.81 -23.08
C GLY A 17 -13.75 -1.65 -23.31
N ASP A 18 -12.72 -1.04 -23.90
CA ASP A 18 -11.47 -1.75 -24.20
C ASP A 18 -10.82 -2.29 -22.92
N GLY A 19 -10.63 -3.61 -22.86
CA GLY A 19 -10.10 -4.25 -21.66
C GLY A 19 -11.06 -4.24 -20.47
N ASP A 20 -12.34 -3.90 -20.64
CA ASP A 20 -13.29 -3.74 -19.53
C ASP A 20 -14.61 -4.49 -19.77
N TYR A 21 -14.88 -5.47 -18.92
CA TYR A 21 -15.94 -6.45 -19.15
C TYR A 21 -16.72 -6.71 -17.87
N LEU A 22 -18.03 -6.88 -17.99
CA LEU A 22 -18.83 -7.53 -16.96
C LEU A 22 -18.81 -9.03 -17.20
N MET A 23 -18.34 -9.78 -16.20
CA MET A 23 -18.20 -11.22 -16.26
C MET A 23 -19.06 -11.91 -15.20
N GLN A 24 -19.48 -13.13 -15.51
CA GLN A 24 -20.15 -14.04 -14.61
C GLN A 24 -19.22 -15.19 -14.24
N MET A 25 -19.23 -15.58 -12.97
CA MET A 25 -18.41 -16.66 -12.43
C MET A 25 -19.25 -17.56 -11.54
N ASN A 26 -18.87 -18.84 -11.46
CA ASN A 26 -19.52 -19.79 -10.55
C ASN A 26 -19.16 -19.49 -9.10
N VAL A 27 -20.16 -19.54 -8.22
CA VAL A 27 -19.92 -19.57 -6.78
C VAL A 27 -19.43 -20.97 -6.40
N SER A 28 -18.29 -21.05 -5.71
CA SER A 28 -17.70 -22.35 -5.36
C SER A 28 -18.67 -23.23 -4.55
N PRO A 29 -18.70 -24.56 -4.78
CA PRO A 29 -19.56 -25.47 -4.02
C PRO A 29 -19.31 -25.40 -2.51
N GLN A 30 -18.06 -25.15 -2.10
CA GLN A 30 -17.70 -24.98 -0.69
C GLN A 30 -18.36 -23.74 -0.06
N ALA A 31 -18.44 -22.63 -0.80
CA ALA A 31 -19.11 -21.42 -0.34
C ALA A 31 -20.62 -21.64 -0.22
N ARG A 32 -21.25 -22.29 -1.21
CA ARG A 32 -22.67 -22.64 -1.16
C ARG A 32 -23.00 -23.65 -0.04
N LYS A 33 -22.10 -24.58 0.27
CA LYS A 33 -22.25 -25.48 1.43
C LYS A 33 -22.25 -24.72 2.76
N LYS A 34 -21.42 -23.68 2.89
CA LYS A 34 -21.37 -22.81 4.08
C LYS A 34 -22.57 -21.87 4.17
N ASN A 35 -23.05 -21.38 3.03
CA ASN A 35 -24.21 -20.50 2.94
C ASN A 35 -25.11 -20.91 1.76
N PRO A 36 -26.17 -21.70 2.02
CA PRO A 36 -27.09 -22.18 0.98
C PRO A 36 -27.88 -21.09 0.25
N ALA A 37 -27.99 -19.89 0.82
CA ALA A 37 -28.70 -18.76 0.20
C ALA A 37 -27.89 -18.09 -0.92
N LEU A 38 -26.63 -18.46 -1.13
CA LEU A 38 -25.81 -17.91 -2.21
C LEU A 38 -26.32 -18.38 -3.58
N PRO A 39 -26.37 -17.48 -4.57
CA PRO A 39 -26.72 -17.83 -5.94
C PRO A 39 -25.69 -18.81 -6.54
N GLU A 40 -26.07 -19.45 -7.63
CA GLU A 40 -25.16 -20.32 -8.40
C GLU A 40 -24.02 -19.52 -9.05
N TYR A 41 -24.34 -18.31 -9.50
CA TYR A 41 -23.42 -17.41 -10.18
C TYR A 41 -23.28 -16.09 -9.44
N TRP A 42 -22.12 -15.45 -9.58
CA TRP A 42 -21.89 -14.09 -9.17
C TRP A 42 -21.29 -13.29 -10.32
N GLN A 43 -21.57 -11.98 -10.35
CA GLN A 43 -21.08 -11.08 -11.38
C GLN A 43 -19.91 -10.26 -10.84
N VAL A 44 -18.96 -9.97 -11.73
CA VAL A 44 -17.77 -9.19 -11.42
C VAL A 44 -17.31 -8.42 -12.64
N ARG A 45 -16.83 -7.19 -12.44
CA ARG A 45 -16.20 -6.43 -13.51
C ARG A 45 -14.73 -6.83 -13.61
N ALA A 46 -14.27 -7.12 -14.81
CA ALA A 46 -12.90 -7.49 -15.13
C ALA A 46 -12.26 -6.37 -15.94
N VAL A 47 -11.21 -5.79 -15.38
CA VAL A 47 -10.41 -4.74 -16.02
C VAL A 47 -9.04 -5.30 -16.34
N THR A 48 -8.72 -5.35 -17.63
CA THR A 48 -7.45 -5.81 -18.19
C THR A 48 -6.61 -4.60 -18.57
N TYR A 49 -5.35 -4.60 -18.14
CA TYR A 49 -4.40 -3.53 -18.41
C TYR A 49 -3.00 -4.11 -18.62
N GLU A 50 -2.18 -3.43 -19.40
CA GLU A 50 -0.81 -3.86 -19.69
C GLU A 50 0.17 -3.30 -18.66
N VAL A 51 1.04 -4.13 -18.11
CA VAL A 51 2.16 -3.72 -17.25
C VAL A 51 3.44 -4.33 -17.79
N GLU A 52 4.40 -3.51 -18.22
CA GLU A 52 5.70 -3.96 -18.77
C GLU A 52 5.54 -4.98 -19.91
N GLY A 53 4.61 -4.75 -20.84
CA GLY A 53 4.35 -5.66 -21.96
C GLY A 53 3.59 -6.93 -21.59
N LYS A 54 3.07 -7.05 -20.36
CA LYS A 54 2.27 -8.19 -19.90
C LYS A 54 0.87 -7.75 -19.52
N GLU A 55 -0.13 -8.39 -20.10
CA GLU A 55 -1.52 -8.20 -19.72
C GLU A 55 -1.79 -8.76 -18.33
N LYS A 56 -2.52 -7.99 -17.54
CA LYS A 56 -3.01 -8.37 -16.22
C LYS A 56 -4.48 -7.99 -16.11
N THR A 57 -5.27 -8.91 -15.59
CA THR A 57 -6.68 -8.67 -15.31
C THR A 57 -6.92 -8.55 -13.82
N VAL A 58 -7.71 -7.55 -13.42
CA VAL A 58 -8.19 -7.37 -12.05
C VAL A 58 -9.71 -7.43 -12.01
N PHE A 59 -10.23 -8.14 -11.01
CA PHE A 59 -11.65 -8.22 -10.71
C PHE A 59 -12.06 -7.20 -9.65
N THR A 60 -13.15 -6.48 -9.92
CA THR A 60 -13.69 -5.44 -9.06
C THR A 60 -15.22 -5.46 -9.00
N SER A 61 -15.77 -4.96 -7.90
CA SER A 61 -17.21 -4.69 -7.75
C SER A 61 -17.56 -3.23 -8.06
N LEU A 62 -16.60 -2.42 -8.50
CA LEU A 62 -16.81 -1.01 -8.84
C LEU A 62 -17.54 -0.89 -10.18
N PRO A 63 -18.65 -0.13 -10.25
CA PRO A 63 -19.47 -0.03 -11.46
C PRO A 63 -18.76 0.75 -12.58
N ALA A 64 -18.95 0.31 -13.82
CA ALA A 64 -18.41 0.96 -15.02
C ALA A 64 -18.99 2.36 -15.27
N SER A 65 -20.22 2.61 -14.82
CA SER A 65 -20.88 3.92 -14.96
C SER A 65 -20.21 5.03 -14.16
N THR A 66 -19.48 4.70 -13.09
CA THR A 66 -18.89 5.69 -12.18
C THR A 66 -17.36 5.71 -12.26
N PHE A 67 -16.73 4.56 -12.48
CA PHE A 67 -15.28 4.43 -12.44
C PHE A 67 -14.77 3.90 -13.77
N SER A 68 -13.83 4.59 -14.40
CA SER A 68 -13.20 4.13 -15.64
C SER A 68 -12.25 2.95 -15.38
N ALA A 69 -11.98 2.16 -16.43
CA ALA A 69 -10.99 1.09 -16.39
C ALA A 69 -9.60 1.60 -15.94
N GLU A 70 -9.18 2.77 -16.41
CA GLU A 70 -7.92 3.40 -16.02
C GLU A 70 -7.87 3.73 -14.52
N GLN A 71 -8.96 4.24 -13.95
CA GLN A 71 -9.04 4.53 -12.52
C GLN A 71 -8.94 3.24 -11.69
N VAL A 72 -9.60 2.17 -12.14
CA VAL A 72 -9.52 0.86 -11.49
C VAL A 72 -8.10 0.29 -11.55
N ALA A 73 -7.45 0.34 -12.72
CA ALA A 73 -6.08 -0.12 -12.90
C ALA A 73 -5.10 0.67 -12.03
N THR A 74 -5.22 2.00 -12.02
CA THR A 74 -4.40 2.90 -11.18
C THR A 74 -4.57 2.58 -9.70
N LEU A 75 -5.82 2.47 -9.23
CA LEU A 75 -6.11 2.16 -7.83
C LEU A 75 -5.60 0.76 -7.44
N TYR A 76 -5.67 -0.21 -8.36
CA TYR A 76 -5.11 -1.54 -8.11
C TYR A 76 -3.57 -1.51 -8.07
N HIS A 77 -2.93 -0.65 -8.86
CA HIS A 77 -1.48 -0.45 -8.79
C HIS A 77 -1.02 0.16 -7.47
N GLU A 78 -1.79 1.10 -6.91
CA GLU A 78 -1.51 1.68 -5.57
C GLU A 78 -1.49 0.63 -4.45
N ARG A 79 -2.05 -0.57 -4.67
CA ARG A 79 -1.90 -1.70 -3.74
C ARG A 79 -0.43 -2.04 -3.48
N TRP A 80 0.47 -1.79 -4.44
CA TRP A 80 1.91 -2.01 -4.27
C TRP A 80 2.50 -1.20 -3.10
N GLU A 81 1.91 -0.06 -2.76
CA GLU A 81 2.31 0.73 -1.58
C GLU A 81 2.19 -0.07 -0.29
N ILE A 82 1.24 -1.03 -0.21
CA ILE A 82 1.11 -1.94 0.93
C ILE A 82 2.31 -2.89 1.00
N GLU A 83 2.77 -3.41 -0.15
CA GLU A 83 3.94 -4.29 -0.20
C GLU A 83 5.23 -3.55 0.18
N LEU A 84 5.34 -2.28 -0.24
CA LEU A 84 6.41 -1.39 0.22
C LEU A 84 6.33 -1.16 1.73
N GLY A 85 5.14 -0.97 2.29
CA GLY A 85 4.93 -0.87 3.73
C GLY A 85 5.39 -2.11 4.51
N PHE A 86 5.07 -3.31 4.02
CA PHE A 86 5.57 -4.55 4.64
C PHE A 86 7.08 -4.70 4.53
N ARG A 87 7.68 -4.29 3.41
CA ARG A 87 9.14 -4.25 3.25
C ARG A 87 9.78 -3.30 4.26
N ASP A 88 9.20 -2.13 4.46
CA ASP A 88 9.69 -1.13 5.41
C ASP A 88 9.68 -1.64 6.85
N ILE A 89 8.61 -2.31 7.27
CA ILE A 89 8.53 -2.91 8.61
C ILE A 89 9.61 -3.99 8.79
N LYS A 90 9.72 -4.92 7.84
CA LYS A 90 10.66 -6.05 7.92
C LYS A 90 12.13 -5.63 7.79
N SER A 91 12.41 -4.69 6.90
CA SER A 91 13.78 -4.28 6.58
C SER A 91 14.22 -3.08 7.42
N SER A 92 13.48 -1.98 7.34
CA SER A 92 13.92 -0.70 7.91
C SER A 92 13.74 -0.63 9.43
N MET A 93 12.62 -1.16 9.97
CA MET A 93 12.37 -1.10 11.43
C MET A 93 13.06 -2.24 12.19
N GLN A 94 13.12 -3.43 11.60
CA GLN A 94 13.71 -4.61 12.23
C GLN A 94 15.17 -4.84 11.84
N ASP A 95 15.77 -3.97 11.03
CA ASP A 95 17.13 -4.13 10.48
C ASP A 95 17.36 -5.51 9.84
N ASN A 96 16.32 -6.01 9.14
CA ASN A 96 16.27 -7.36 8.56
C ASN A 96 16.41 -8.51 9.56
N ALA A 97 16.06 -8.30 10.84
CA ALA A 97 15.95 -9.38 11.79
C ALA A 97 14.94 -10.42 11.30
N LEU A 98 15.33 -11.69 11.32
CA LEU A 98 14.52 -12.80 10.82
C LEU A 98 13.44 -13.26 11.82
N THR A 99 13.57 -12.87 13.10
CA THR A 99 12.68 -13.32 14.18
C THR A 99 12.35 -12.17 15.14
N LEU A 100 11.16 -12.26 15.75
CA LEU A 100 10.76 -11.40 16.85
C LEU A 100 11.49 -11.80 18.13
N ARG A 101 11.67 -10.85 19.05
CA ARG A 101 12.45 -11.10 20.29
C ARG A 101 11.65 -11.87 21.34
N SER A 102 10.33 -11.72 21.32
CA SER A 102 9.43 -12.31 22.31
C SER A 102 9.31 -13.83 22.15
N LYS A 103 9.29 -14.55 23.28
CA LYS A 103 9.21 -16.03 23.32
C LYS A 103 7.84 -16.57 23.73
N THR A 104 6.91 -15.71 24.17
CA THR A 104 5.55 -16.08 24.54
C THR A 104 4.55 -15.49 23.55
N VAL A 105 3.43 -16.19 23.33
CA VAL A 105 2.41 -15.79 22.34
C VAL A 105 1.89 -14.38 22.62
N ASP A 106 1.57 -14.06 23.87
CA ASP A 106 1.04 -12.75 24.24
C ASP A 106 2.03 -11.60 23.97
N LEU A 107 3.31 -11.81 24.31
CA LEU A 107 4.35 -10.82 24.06
C LEU A 107 4.67 -10.68 22.57
N VAL A 108 4.55 -11.76 21.79
CA VAL A 108 4.67 -11.71 20.32
C VAL A 108 3.57 -10.83 19.72
N TYR A 109 2.33 -10.97 20.17
CA TYR A 109 1.26 -10.07 19.74
C TYR A 109 1.55 -8.62 20.14
N GLN A 110 1.99 -8.39 21.37
CA GLN A 110 2.38 -7.05 21.82
C GLN A 110 3.49 -6.44 20.96
N GLU A 111 4.53 -7.20 20.64
CA GLU A 111 5.64 -6.77 19.79
C GLU A 111 5.14 -6.42 18.38
N LEU A 112 4.27 -7.25 17.79
CA LEU A 112 3.67 -6.99 16.48
C LEU A 112 2.84 -5.71 16.47
N TRP A 113 1.98 -5.51 17.49
CA TRP A 113 1.20 -4.28 17.62
C TRP A 113 2.09 -3.05 17.82
N GLY A 114 3.15 -3.17 18.61
CA GLY A 114 4.14 -2.11 18.80
C GLY A 114 4.83 -1.71 17.49
N LEU A 115 5.20 -2.69 16.67
CA LEU A 115 5.81 -2.45 15.35
C LEU A 115 4.82 -1.76 14.40
N LEU A 116 3.57 -2.22 14.33
CA LEU A 116 2.54 -1.60 13.49
C LEU A 116 2.24 -0.17 13.94
N LEU A 117 2.18 0.08 15.25
CA LEU A 117 1.98 1.41 15.79
C LEU A 117 3.15 2.34 15.43
N ALA A 118 4.39 1.90 15.66
CA ALA A 118 5.58 2.69 15.34
C ALA A 118 5.70 2.98 13.84
N TYR A 119 5.36 2.03 12.96
CA TYR A 119 5.28 2.26 11.52
C TYR A 119 4.32 3.40 11.17
N ASN A 120 3.10 3.34 11.71
CA ASN A 120 2.07 4.36 11.46
C ASN A 120 2.46 5.73 11.99
N VAL A 121 3.10 5.80 13.16
CA VAL A 121 3.63 7.05 13.73
C VAL A 121 4.69 7.65 12.82
N VAL A 122 5.68 6.85 12.39
CA VAL A 122 6.74 7.31 11.49
C VAL A 122 6.15 7.79 10.17
N ARG A 123 5.23 7.04 9.57
CA ARG A 123 4.57 7.43 8.31
C ARG A 123 3.75 8.72 8.46
N ARG A 124 3.03 8.88 9.57
CA ARG A 124 2.26 10.10 9.86
C ARG A 124 3.17 11.32 9.99
N GLU A 125 4.23 11.23 10.79
CA GLU A 125 5.15 12.36 11.00
C GLU A 125 5.96 12.68 9.73
N ALA A 126 6.39 11.67 8.99
CA ALA A 126 7.02 11.85 7.69
C ALA A 126 6.08 12.53 6.68
N SER A 127 4.80 12.17 6.67
CA SER A 127 3.78 12.80 5.82
C SER A 127 3.57 14.26 6.20
N GLN A 128 3.46 14.56 7.49
CA GLN A 128 3.30 15.94 7.97
C GLN A 128 4.54 16.79 7.67
N ALA A 129 5.73 16.23 7.80
CA ALA A 129 6.97 16.88 7.40
C ALA A 129 7.02 17.10 5.88
N ALA A 130 6.59 16.13 5.06
CA ALA A 130 6.52 16.29 3.61
C ALA A 130 5.62 17.47 3.22
N VAL A 131 4.44 17.58 3.83
CA VAL A 131 3.50 18.69 3.60
C VAL A 131 4.13 20.03 3.97
N ALA A 132 4.81 20.12 5.12
CA ALA A 132 5.49 21.34 5.55
C ALA A 132 6.59 21.79 4.57
N HIS A 133 7.21 20.84 3.86
CA HIS A 133 8.25 21.10 2.85
C HIS A 133 7.72 21.10 1.41
N LYS A 134 6.40 21.11 1.20
CA LYS A 134 5.74 21.07 -0.13
C LYS A 134 6.20 19.88 -1.00
N ARG A 135 6.38 18.72 -0.38
CA ARG A 135 6.77 17.45 -1.02
C ARG A 135 5.63 16.43 -0.89
N ALA A 136 5.61 15.45 -1.79
CA ALA A 136 4.67 14.35 -1.65
C ALA A 136 5.16 13.37 -0.56
N PRO A 137 4.28 12.82 0.31
CA PRO A 137 4.67 11.85 1.33
C PRO A 137 5.38 10.61 0.77
N SER A 138 5.04 10.18 -0.45
CA SER A 138 5.67 9.06 -1.16
C SER A 138 7.11 9.37 -1.61
N GLU A 139 7.55 10.63 -1.54
CA GLU A 139 8.94 11.02 -1.79
C GLU A 139 9.81 10.90 -0.55
N VAL A 140 9.28 10.67 0.65
CA VAL A 140 10.11 10.61 1.87
C VAL A 140 10.61 9.18 2.10
N SER A 141 11.93 8.99 2.19
CA SER A 141 12.51 7.69 2.52
C SER A 141 12.09 7.26 3.93
N PHE A 142 11.36 6.14 4.02
CA PHE A 142 10.91 5.60 5.31
C PHE A 142 12.07 5.23 6.22
N LYS A 143 13.11 4.55 5.69
CA LYS A 143 14.30 4.17 6.47
C LYS A 143 14.95 5.37 7.16
N PHE A 144 15.18 6.43 6.39
CA PHE A 144 15.80 7.64 6.92
C PHE A 144 14.86 8.36 7.91
N ALA A 145 13.57 8.47 7.60
CA ALA A 145 12.58 9.05 8.51
C ALA A 145 12.52 8.28 9.84
N CYS A 146 12.53 6.94 9.80
CA CYS A 146 12.52 6.09 10.97
C CYS A 146 13.75 6.33 11.85
N GLN A 147 14.95 6.36 11.26
CA GLN A 147 16.20 6.63 12.00
C GLN A 147 16.22 8.03 12.61
N HIS A 148 15.78 9.04 11.85
CA HIS A 148 15.75 10.43 12.30
C HIS A 148 14.72 10.65 13.41
N ILE A 149 13.51 10.11 13.26
CA ILE A 149 12.46 10.20 14.29
C ILE A 149 12.89 9.43 15.55
N ALA A 150 13.45 8.23 15.40
CA ALA A 150 13.94 7.45 16.53
C ALA A 150 15.02 8.20 17.33
N SER A 151 16.01 8.81 16.66
CA SER A 151 17.05 9.58 17.36
C SER A 151 16.50 10.79 18.09
N HIS A 152 15.54 11.50 17.48
CA HIS A 152 14.84 12.60 18.14
C HIS A 152 14.00 12.14 19.33
N LEU A 153 13.30 11.01 19.24
CA LEU A 153 12.53 10.46 20.34
C LEU A 153 13.42 10.08 21.53
N VAL A 154 14.63 9.56 21.32
CA VAL A 154 15.60 9.30 22.41
C VAL A 154 15.95 10.61 23.13
N VAL A 155 16.18 11.69 22.39
CA VAL A 155 16.46 13.02 22.97
C VAL A 155 15.23 13.58 23.70
N MET A 156 14.03 13.42 23.13
CA MET A 156 12.78 13.89 23.75
C MET A 156 12.41 13.09 25.01
N ALA A 157 12.72 11.79 25.06
CA ALA A 157 12.45 10.94 26.22
C ALA A 157 13.25 11.38 27.46
N GLY A 158 14.43 11.97 27.27
CA GLY A 158 15.22 12.56 28.36
C GLY A 158 14.71 13.92 28.85
N ALA A 159 13.68 14.49 28.21
CA ALA A 159 13.27 15.86 28.48
C ALA A 159 12.03 15.93 29.39
N VAL A 160 12.18 16.63 30.51
CA VAL A 160 11.36 16.50 31.72
C VAL A 160 9.91 17.00 31.61
N SER A 161 9.63 17.91 30.67
CA SER A 161 8.28 18.52 30.57
C SER A 161 7.50 18.07 29.31
N PRO A 162 6.35 17.40 29.49
CA PRO A 162 5.43 17.04 28.41
C PRO A 162 4.82 18.24 27.67
N SER A 163 4.76 19.42 28.29
CA SER A 163 4.10 20.61 27.71
C SER A 163 4.82 21.15 26.46
N HIS A 164 6.10 20.83 26.26
CA HIS A 164 6.85 21.23 25.08
C HIS A 164 6.73 20.27 23.88
N THR A 165 5.97 19.17 24.01
CA THR A 165 5.84 18.16 22.95
C THR A 165 5.36 18.76 21.61
N PRO A 166 4.33 19.64 21.55
CA PRO A 166 3.89 20.22 20.29
C PRO A 166 4.99 21.00 19.57
N ARG A 167 5.74 21.83 20.32
CA ARG A 167 6.87 22.61 19.79
C ARG A 167 7.97 21.72 19.25
N ARG A 168 8.34 20.66 19.98
CA ARG A 168 9.39 19.73 19.55
C ARG A 168 9.00 18.95 18.28
N LEU A 169 7.71 18.61 18.14
CA LEU A 169 7.20 18.00 16.92
C LEU A 169 7.23 18.98 15.74
N GLU A 170 6.94 20.26 15.97
CA GLU A 170 7.08 21.30 14.96
C GLU A 170 8.54 21.47 14.51
N GLU A 171 9.49 21.50 15.45
CA GLU A 171 10.94 21.54 15.16
C GLU A 171 11.40 20.29 14.38
N LEU A 172 10.89 19.12 14.74
CA LEU A 172 11.14 17.86 14.02
C LEU A 172 10.61 17.92 12.59
N ARG A 173 9.45 18.51 12.34
CA ARG A 173 8.87 18.64 10.99
C ARG A 173 9.54 19.75 10.17
N GLY A 174 9.94 20.85 10.81
CA GLY A 174 10.54 22.02 10.17
C GLY A 174 12.01 21.86 9.78
N SER A 175 12.71 20.86 10.32
CA SER A 175 14.12 20.63 10.01
C SER A 175 14.34 20.10 8.58
N LYS A 176 15.49 20.46 7.97
CA LYS A 176 15.80 20.21 6.54
C LYS A 176 16.03 18.74 6.17
N TRP A 177 15.81 17.81 7.10
CA TRP A 177 16.04 16.37 6.91
C TRP A 177 15.15 15.80 5.80
N VAL A 178 13.96 16.37 5.58
CA VAL A 178 13.02 15.97 4.52
C VAL A 178 13.67 16.07 3.14
N ALA A 179 14.45 17.11 2.86
CA ALA A 179 15.15 17.27 1.59
C ALA A 179 16.25 16.19 1.37
N VAL A 180 16.86 15.70 2.46
CA VAL A 180 17.81 14.58 2.40
C VAL A 180 17.05 13.27 2.18
N ALA A 181 15.96 13.05 2.93
CA ALA A 181 15.10 11.88 2.80
C ALA A 181 14.53 11.74 1.39
N CYS A 182 14.13 12.85 0.75
CA CYS A 182 13.63 12.86 -0.62
C CYS A 182 14.70 12.47 -1.65
N ARG A 183 15.93 12.96 -1.48
CA ARG A 183 17.05 12.54 -2.35
C ARG A 183 17.34 11.05 -2.22
N LEU A 184 17.26 10.49 -1.01
CA LEU A 184 17.48 9.07 -0.77
C LEU A 184 16.35 8.20 -1.33
N ALA A 185 15.10 8.64 -1.24
CA ALA A 185 13.95 7.93 -1.80
C ALA A 185 14.03 7.82 -3.33
N ASN A 186 14.45 8.88 -4.02
CA ASN A 186 14.59 8.88 -5.47
C ASN A 186 15.65 7.88 -5.97
N ARG A 187 16.65 7.54 -5.13
CA ARG A 187 17.61 6.47 -5.44
C ARG A 187 16.98 5.08 -5.34
N ALA A 188 16.01 4.89 -4.44
CA ALA A 188 15.29 3.64 -4.22
C ALA A 188 14.12 3.42 -5.20
N LYS A 189 13.47 4.49 -5.69
CA LYS A 189 12.41 4.43 -6.71
C LYS A 189 12.86 3.86 -8.08
N ARG A 190 14.17 3.72 -8.32
CA ARG A 190 14.69 2.99 -9.49
C ARG A 190 14.36 1.48 -9.47
N GLN A 191 13.87 0.94 -8.35
CA GLN A 191 13.53 -0.48 -8.18
C GLN A 191 12.01 -0.74 -8.06
N THR A 192 11.15 0.27 -8.22
CA THR A 192 9.69 0.10 -8.16
C THR A 192 9.09 -0.11 -9.56
N PRO A 193 7.93 -0.79 -9.67
CA PRO A 193 7.23 -0.96 -10.95
C PRO A 193 6.94 0.39 -11.62
N VAL A 194 6.93 0.37 -12.96
CA VAL A 194 6.84 1.54 -13.84
C VAL A 194 5.59 2.41 -13.56
N ASP A 195 5.78 3.72 -13.71
CA ASP A 195 4.80 4.82 -13.59
C ASP A 195 3.45 4.51 -14.31
N PRO A 196 2.28 4.85 -13.72
CA PRO A 196 0.96 4.62 -14.31
C PRO A 196 0.75 5.11 -15.75
N LYS A 197 1.53 6.09 -16.19
CA LYS A 197 1.45 6.62 -17.56
C LYS A 197 1.90 5.61 -18.64
N ALA A 198 2.42 4.45 -18.26
CA ALA A 198 2.82 3.39 -19.17
C ALA A 198 1.68 2.42 -19.55
N TYR A 199 0.46 2.59 -19.02
CA TYR A 199 -0.65 1.69 -19.33
C TYR A 199 -1.27 2.04 -20.69
N ARG A 200 -1.05 1.17 -21.67
CA ARG A 200 -1.79 1.18 -22.93
C ARG A 200 -2.96 0.22 -22.77
N ILE A 201 -4.18 0.75 -22.85
CA ILE A 201 -5.35 -0.09 -23.10
C ILE A 201 -5.25 -0.47 -24.59
N GLN A 202 -5.22 -1.76 -24.91
CA GLN A 202 -5.03 -2.22 -26.29
C GLN A 202 -6.14 -1.66 -27.19
N PRO A 203 -5.81 -1.01 -28.32
CA PRO A 203 -6.78 -0.74 -29.38
C PRO A 203 -7.13 -2.03 -30.14
N PRO A 204 -8.26 -2.04 -30.88
CA PRO A 204 -8.82 -3.23 -31.56
C PRO A 204 -7.90 -3.91 -32.56
#